data_AF-A0A2P5KSM4-F1
#
_entry.id   AF-A0A2P5KSM4-F1
#
_cell.length_a   1.000
_cell.length_b   1.000
_cell.length_c   1.000
_cell.angle_alpha   90.00
_cell.angle_beta   90.00
_cell.angle_gamma   90.00
#
_symmetry.space_group_name_H-M   'P 1'
#
loop_
_entity.id
_entity.type
_entity.pdbx_description
1 polymer ?
#
loop_
_entity_poly.entity_id
_entity_poly.type
_entity_poly.pdbx_seq_one_letter_code
_entity_poly.pdbx_strand_id
1 'polypeptide(L)'
;MNKIKVAGTVVEMDGDEMTRIIWQLIKDKLIHPYLDIKLDYYDLGVEHRDATGDQVTIDAANATLKHGVAVKCATITPDEARVQEFKLKQMWKSPNGTIRNILGGTIFREPIICRNVPRLVPGWTQPIIVGRHAYGDQYRATDFRFPGKGTLTIKFVGED
;
A
#
# COMPACT_ATOMS: atom_id res chain seq x y z
N MET A 1 8.47 -24.64 22.90
CA MET A 1 9.56 -24.22 21.99
C MET A 1 9.88 -22.77 22.27
N ASN A 2 11.15 -22.39 22.29
CA ASN A 2 11.52 -20.98 22.41
C ASN A 2 11.26 -20.29 21.06
N LYS A 3 10.65 -19.10 21.10
CA LYS A 3 10.43 -18.28 19.91
C LYS A 3 11.76 -17.83 19.31
N ILE A 4 11.80 -17.67 17.99
CA ILE A 4 12.94 -17.10 17.27
C ILE A 4 12.99 -15.62 17.60
N LYS A 5 14.12 -15.14 18.16
CA LYS A 5 14.33 -13.72 18.43
C LYS A 5 14.66 -13.00 17.14
N VAL A 6 13.88 -11.97 16.81
CA VAL A 6 14.12 -11.12 15.64
C VAL A 6 14.86 -9.86 16.08
N ALA A 7 16.00 -9.59 15.45
CA ALA A 7 16.74 -8.35 15.67
C ALA A 7 16.11 -7.21 14.86
N GLY A 8 15.96 -6.04 15.49
CA GLY A 8 15.36 -4.86 14.87
C GLY A 8 13.84 -4.78 15.02
N THR A 9 13.24 -3.88 14.25
CA THR A 9 11.81 -3.59 14.26
C THR A 9 11.29 -3.69 12.83
N VAL A 10 10.11 -4.31 12.66
CA VAL A 10 9.40 -4.29 11.37
C VAL A 10 8.21 -3.35 11.51
N VAL A 11 8.03 -2.45 10.55
CA VAL A 11 6.83 -1.61 10.49
C VAL A 11 5.66 -2.46 9.99
N GLU A 12 4.59 -2.49 10.77
CA GLU A 12 3.36 -3.20 10.42
C GLU A 12 2.31 -2.17 10.01
N MET A 13 1.80 -2.29 8.77
CA MET A 13 0.73 -1.45 8.27
C MET A 13 -0.54 -2.30 8.09
N ASP A 14 -1.51 -2.16 8.96
CA ASP A 14 -2.79 -2.88 8.86
C ASP A 14 -3.67 -2.30 7.74
N GLY A 15 -4.78 -2.96 7.43
CA GLY A 15 -5.59 -2.68 6.25
C GLY A 15 -7.08 -2.84 6.47
N ASP A 16 -7.78 -3.17 5.38
CA ASP A 16 -9.24 -3.11 5.29
C ASP A 16 -9.87 -4.48 4.95
N GLU A 17 -11.19 -4.55 5.13
CA GLU A 17 -12.08 -5.64 4.70
C GLU A 17 -11.58 -7.05 5.07
N MET A 18 -11.71 -8.02 4.15
CA MET A 18 -11.31 -9.41 4.39
C MET A 18 -9.81 -9.55 4.63
N THR A 19 -8.99 -8.68 4.03
CA THR A 19 -7.54 -8.74 4.22
C THR A 19 -7.14 -8.40 5.65
N ARG A 20 -7.84 -7.48 6.33
CA ARG A 20 -7.61 -7.18 7.75
C ARG A 20 -7.86 -8.40 8.65
N ILE A 21 -8.94 -9.14 8.38
CA ILE A 21 -9.27 -10.37 9.13
C ILE A 21 -8.20 -11.43 8.92
N ILE A 22 -7.80 -11.67 7.66
CA ILE A 22 -6.76 -12.64 7.32
C ILE A 22 -5.41 -12.21 7.91
N TRP A 23 -5.09 -10.91 7.90
CA TRP A 23 -3.87 -10.35 8.47
C TRP A 23 -3.72 -10.69 9.95
N GLN A 24 -4.78 -10.48 10.72
CA GLN A 24 -4.81 -10.84 12.14
C GLN A 24 -4.62 -12.36 12.34
N LEU A 25 -5.30 -13.19 11.54
CA LEU A 25 -5.15 -14.64 11.61
C LEU A 25 -3.71 -15.11 11.28
N ILE A 26 -3.06 -14.49 10.30
CA ILE A 26 -1.65 -14.78 9.97
C ILE A 26 -0.77 -14.44 11.17
N LYS A 27 -0.94 -13.26 11.77
CA LYS A 27 -0.15 -12.88 12.95
C LYS A 27 -0.32 -13.87 14.10
N ASP A 28 -1.57 -14.18 14.44
CA ASP A 28 -1.88 -15.01 15.61
C ASP A 28 -1.50 -16.47 15.44
N LYS A 29 -1.65 -17.02 14.23
CA LYS A 29 -1.42 -18.46 13.98
C LYS A 29 -0.05 -18.76 13.42
N LEU A 30 0.56 -17.85 12.66
CA LEU A 30 1.74 -18.13 11.84
C LEU A 30 2.95 -17.27 12.19
N ILE A 31 2.78 -16.17 12.93
CA ILE A 31 3.90 -15.27 13.30
C ILE A 31 4.17 -15.32 14.81
N HIS A 32 3.27 -14.82 15.64
CA HIS A 32 3.47 -14.67 17.08
C HIS A 32 3.74 -15.98 17.86
N PRO A 33 3.24 -17.16 17.44
CA PRO A 33 3.61 -18.42 18.09
C PRO A 33 5.08 -18.78 17.91
N TYR A 34 5.72 -18.28 16.85
CA TYR A 34 7.06 -18.70 16.43
C TYR A 34 8.11 -17.60 16.55
N LEU A 35 7.74 -16.33 16.46
CA LEU A 35 8.66 -15.19 16.47
C LEU A 35 8.45 -14.31 17.72
N ASP A 36 9.55 -13.95 18.36
CA ASP A 36 9.65 -12.82 19.29
C ASP A 36 10.14 -11.61 18.47
N ILE A 37 9.17 -10.88 17.93
CA ILE A 37 9.38 -9.80 16.96
C ILE A 37 8.74 -8.51 17.46
N LYS A 38 9.46 -7.40 17.29
CA LYS A 38 8.92 -6.06 17.54
C LYS A 38 8.26 -5.53 16.27
N LEU A 39 6.95 -5.28 16.36
CA LEU A 39 6.17 -4.63 15.30
C LEU A 39 5.88 -3.18 15.71
N ASP A 40 6.24 -2.24 14.83
CA ASP A 40 5.84 -0.83 14.96
C ASP A 40 4.56 -0.63 14.17
N TYR A 41 3.44 -0.59 14.87
CA TYR A 41 2.10 -0.77 14.30
C TYR A 41 1.46 0.54 13.85
N TYR A 42 0.93 0.54 12.63
CA TYR A 42 0.19 1.63 12.02
C TYR A 42 -1.11 1.10 11.42
N ASP A 43 -2.25 1.63 11.87
CA ASP A 43 -3.55 1.25 11.32
C ASP A 43 -3.86 2.07 10.07
N LEU A 44 -3.71 1.49 8.87
CA LEU A 44 -4.07 2.18 7.62
C LEU A 44 -5.49 1.86 7.15
N GLY A 45 -6.32 1.32 8.04
CA GLY A 45 -7.76 1.16 7.81
C GLY A 45 -8.41 2.50 7.44
N VAL A 46 -9.38 2.46 6.53
CA VAL A 46 -9.96 3.66 5.91
C VAL A 46 -10.54 4.64 6.93
N GLU A 47 -11.16 4.12 7.99
CA GLU A 47 -11.72 4.93 9.07
C GLU A 47 -10.63 5.61 9.92
N HIS A 48 -9.52 4.92 10.21
CA HIS A 48 -8.42 5.51 10.98
C HIS A 48 -7.64 6.53 10.15
N ARG A 49 -7.47 6.28 8.85
CA ARG A 49 -6.94 7.28 7.92
C ARG A 49 -7.84 8.51 7.90
N ASP A 50 -9.15 8.34 7.79
CA ASP A 50 -10.07 9.48 7.83
C ASP A 50 -10.01 10.26 9.16
N ALA A 51 -9.96 9.54 10.29
CA ALA A 51 -9.86 10.14 11.62
C ALA A 51 -8.59 11.00 11.79
N THR A 52 -7.46 10.55 11.23
CA THR A 52 -6.15 11.21 11.34
C THR A 52 -5.86 12.21 10.23
N GLY A 53 -6.79 12.44 9.30
CA GLY A 53 -6.53 13.27 8.12
C GLY A 53 -5.47 12.68 7.19
N ASP A 54 -5.39 11.35 7.15
CA ASP A 54 -4.42 10.52 6.43
C ASP A 54 -2.95 10.66 6.91
N GLN A 55 -2.72 11.32 8.06
CA GLN A 55 -1.38 11.49 8.64
C GLN A 55 -0.74 10.14 9.01
N VAL A 56 -1.53 9.17 9.47
CA VAL A 56 -1.02 7.83 9.82
C VAL A 56 -0.32 7.14 8.64
N THR A 57 -0.76 7.40 7.40
CA THR A 57 -0.13 6.87 6.19
C THR A 57 1.27 7.44 5.97
N ILE A 58 1.45 8.74 6.24
CA ILE A 58 2.73 9.44 6.13
C ILE A 58 3.67 8.96 7.25
N ASP A 59 3.15 8.85 8.46
CA ASP A 59 3.92 8.40 9.63
C ASP A 59 4.45 6.97 9.43
N ALA A 60 3.62 6.08 8.90
CA ALA A 60 4.01 4.72 8.57
C ALA A 60 5.12 4.67 7.50
N ALA A 61 5.06 5.53 6.49
CA ALA A 61 6.11 5.64 5.46
C ALA A 61 7.44 6.13 6.07
N ASN A 62 7.40 7.15 6.94
CA ASN A 62 8.59 7.66 7.63
C ASN A 62 9.18 6.65 8.61
N ALA A 63 8.34 5.88 9.31
CA ALA A 63 8.78 4.76 10.14
C ALA A 63 9.50 3.69 9.30
N THR A 64 9.02 3.46 8.07
CA THR A 64 9.67 2.54 7.13
C THR A 64 11.04 3.05 6.71
N LEU A 65 11.21 4.35 6.44
CA LEU A 65 12.53 4.94 6.18
C LEU A 65 13.49 4.76 7.37
N LYS A 66 12.97 4.91 8.59
CA LYS A 66 13.74 4.75 9.83
C LYS A 66 14.16 3.29 10.08
N HIS A 67 13.26 2.33 9.88
CA HIS A 67 13.46 0.93 10.25
C HIS A 67 13.93 0.05 9.08
N GLY A 68 13.80 0.51 7.84
CA GLY A 68 14.24 -0.15 6.62
C GLY A 68 13.29 -1.23 6.07
N VAL A 69 12.40 -1.78 6.90
CA VAL A 69 11.50 -2.89 6.52
C VAL A 69 10.08 -2.62 6.99
N ALA A 70 9.13 -2.81 6.07
CA ALA A 70 7.70 -2.77 6.37
C ALA A 70 6.97 -3.94 5.72
N VAL A 71 5.87 -4.33 6.36
CA VAL A 71 4.89 -5.28 5.81
C VAL A 71 3.51 -4.63 5.85
N LYS A 72 2.77 -4.72 4.74
CA LYS A 72 1.53 -3.95 4.56
C LYS A 72 0.38 -4.83 4.10
N CYS A 73 -0.75 -4.70 4.78
CA CYS A 73 -2.05 -5.24 4.41
C CYS A 73 -2.71 -4.39 3.30
N ALA A 74 -3.63 -5.00 2.54
CA ALA A 74 -4.35 -4.29 1.49
C ALA A 74 -5.31 -3.25 2.09
N THR A 75 -5.43 -2.10 1.43
CA THR A 75 -6.17 -0.94 1.92
C THR A 75 -7.10 -0.40 0.84
N ILE A 76 -8.27 0.07 1.22
CA ILE A 76 -9.23 0.77 0.36
C ILE A 76 -8.60 2.06 -0.17
N THR A 77 -8.77 2.33 -1.46
CA THR A 77 -8.60 3.68 -2.03
C THR A 77 -10.01 4.19 -2.33
N PRO A 78 -10.57 5.11 -1.53
CA PRO A 78 -11.99 5.42 -1.61
C PRO A 78 -12.33 6.23 -2.87
N ASP A 79 -13.37 5.78 -3.56
CA ASP A 79 -14.10 6.52 -4.58
C ASP A 79 -15.37 7.15 -3.96
N GLU A 80 -16.24 7.76 -4.76
CA GLU A 80 -17.48 8.37 -4.28
C GLU A 80 -18.39 7.39 -3.54
N ALA A 81 -18.45 6.12 -3.99
CA ALA A 81 -19.26 5.10 -3.35
C ALA A 81 -18.71 4.75 -1.96
N ARG A 82 -17.39 4.56 -1.84
CA ARG A 82 -16.75 4.30 -0.55
C ARG A 82 -16.83 5.48 0.41
N VAL A 83 -16.80 6.72 -0.10
CA VAL A 83 -17.05 7.91 0.74
C VAL A 83 -18.44 7.87 1.36
N GLN A 84 -19.47 7.47 0.60
CA GLN A 84 -20.83 7.32 1.14
C GLN A 84 -20.94 6.14 2.11
N GLU A 85 -20.38 4.99 1.75
CA GLU A 85 -20.42 3.78 2.57
C GLU A 85 -19.82 3.99 3.97
N PHE A 86 -18.64 4.60 4.03
CA PHE A 86 -17.89 4.81 5.27
C PHE A 86 -18.06 6.21 5.87
N LYS A 87 -18.88 7.07 5.25
CA LYS A 87 -19.10 8.48 5.67
C LYS A 87 -17.80 9.27 5.84
N LEU A 88 -16.90 9.12 4.87
CA LEU A 88 -15.57 9.74 4.90
C LEU A 88 -15.65 11.25 4.69
N LYS A 89 -14.70 12.00 5.24
CA LYS A 89 -14.57 13.45 5.07
C LYS A 89 -14.32 13.83 3.61
N GLN A 90 -13.55 13.02 2.89
CA GLN A 90 -13.21 13.21 1.48
C GLN A 90 -12.68 11.93 0.84
N MET A 91 -12.49 11.96 -0.49
CA MET A 91 -11.79 10.91 -1.23
C MET A 91 -10.29 10.99 -0.95
N TRP A 92 -9.85 10.27 0.09
CA TRP A 92 -8.43 10.15 0.43
C TRP A 92 -7.63 9.50 -0.69
N LYS A 93 -6.38 9.96 -0.88
CA LYS A 93 -5.46 9.38 -1.86
C LYS A 93 -5.12 7.93 -1.48
N SER A 94 -4.63 7.17 -2.46
CA SER A 94 -4.22 5.78 -2.22
C SER A 94 -3.05 5.74 -1.22
N PRO A 95 -3.16 4.99 -0.11
CA PRO A 95 -2.04 4.84 0.82
C PRO A 95 -0.79 4.29 0.15
N ASN A 96 -0.98 3.37 -0.80
CA ASN A 96 0.11 2.80 -1.58
C ASN A 96 0.84 3.87 -2.40
N GLY A 97 0.11 4.83 -2.98
CA GLY A 97 0.70 5.94 -3.73
C GLY A 97 1.51 6.88 -2.83
N THR A 98 0.94 7.27 -1.70
CA THR A 98 1.60 8.11 -0.69
C THR A 98 2.91 7.47 -0.20
N ILE A 99 2.87 6.20 0.22
CA ILE A 99 4.06 5.48 0.71
C ILE A 99 5.13 5.39 -0.38
N ARG A 100 4.76 5.02 -1.63
CA ARG A 100 5.72 4.90 -2.74
C ARG A 100 6.37 6.23 -3.09
N ASN A 101 5.62 7.33 -3.04
CA ASN A 101 6.15 8.66 -3.33
C ASN A 101 7.17 9.11 -2.26
N ILE A 102 7.00 8.68 -1.01
CA ILE A 102 7.93 8.99 0.09
C ILE A 102 9.17 8.09 0.03
N LEU A 103 9.00 6.78 -0.19
CA LEU A 103 10.11 5.83 -0.19
C LEU A 103 10.94 5.88 -1.48
N GLY A 104 10.27 6.08 -2.63
CA GLY A 104 10.87 5.86 -3.95
C GLY A 104 11.17 4.38 -4.23
N GLY A 105 11.49 4.07 -5.50
CA GLY A 105 12.01 2.75 -5.89
C GLY A 105 11.19 2.02 -6.97
N THR A 106 11.39 0.70 -7.02
CA THR A 106 10.79 -0.21 -8.00
C THR A 106 10.01 -1.30 -7.27
N ILE A 107 8.79 -1.57 -7.73
CA ILE A 107 7.98 -2.67 -7.22
C ILE A 107 8.23 -3.89 -8.07
N PHE A 108 8.77 -4.94 -7.46
CA PHE A 108 8.89 -6.25 -8.10
C PHE A 108 7.65 -7.08 -7.79
N ARG A 109 7.08 -7.71 -8.82
CA ARG A 109 5.97 -8.66 -8.69
C ARG A 109 6.37 -9.96 -9.36
N GLU A 110 6.30 -11.05 -8.62
CA GLU A 110 6.58 -12.39 -9.08
C GLU A 110 5.43 -13.34 -8.74
N PRO A 111 5.24 -14.43 -9.50
CA PRO A 111 4.22 -15.43 -9.20
C PRO A 111 4.70 -16.42 -8.12
N ILE A 112 3.80 -16.82 -7.23
CA ILE A 112 4.00 -18.00 -6.37
C ILE A 112 3.52 -19.23 -7.17
N ILE A 113 4.46 -20.08 -7.60
CA ILE A 113 4.16 -21.22 -8.48
C ILE A 113 3.86 -22.48 -7.66
N CYS A 114 2.65 -23.03 -7.86
CA CYS A 114 2.23 -24.31 -7.32
C CYS A 114 2.23 -25.37 -8.42
N ARG A 115 2.94 -26.50 -8.23
CA ARG A 115 3.08 -27.56 -9.24
C ARG A 115 1.74 -28.16 -9.70
N ASN A 116 0.74 -28.14 -8.83
CA ASN A 116 -0.59 -28.70 -9.06
C ASN A 116 -1.61 -27.68 -9.57
N VAL A 117 -1.22 -26.43 -9.83
CA VAL A 117 -2.10 -25.39 -10.38
C VAL A 117 -1.70 -25.12 -11.84
N PRO A 118 -2.53 -25.49 -12.83
CA PRO A 118 -2.21 -25.28 -14.24
C PRO A 118 -2.19 -23.78 -14.58
N ARG A 119 -1.36 -23.41 -15.56
CA ARG A 119 -1.22 -22.02 -16.04
C ARG A 119 -2.15 -21.77 -17.22
N LEU A 120 -2.74 -20.57 -17.27
CA LEU A 120 -3.57 -20.13 -18.41
C LEU A 120 -2.77 -19.97 -19.70
N VAL A 121 -1.48 -19.65 -19.60
CA VAL A 121 -0.55 -19.57 -20.73
C VAL A 121 0.43 -20.76 -20.61
N PRO A 122 0.21 -21.86 -21.35
CA PRO A 122 0.96 -23.11 -21.15
C PRO A 122 2.45 -22.97 -21.43
N GLY A 123 2.84 -22.10 -22.36
CA GLY A 123 4.23 -21.86 -22.75
C GLY A 123 5.08 -21.14 -21.70
N TRP A 124 4.47 -20.57 -20.65
CA TRP A 124 5.22 -19.96 -19.55
C TRP A 124 5.78 -21.04 -18.64
N THR A 125 6.98 -21.53 -18.96
CA THR A 125 7.66 -22.59 -18.18
C THR A 125 8.57 -22.02 -17.08
N GLN A 126 8.87 -20.73 -17.13
CA GLN A 126 9.68 -20.00 -16.16
C GLN A 126 8.88 -18.81 -15.59
N PRO A 127 9.19 -18.36 -14.36
CA PRO A 127 8.55 -17.18 -13.78
C PRO A 127 8.89 -15.92 -14.57
N ILE A 128 7.94 -15.00 -14.64
CA ILE A 128 8.12 -13.66 -15.19
C ILE A 128 8.00 -12.67 -14.04
N ILE A 129 9.02 -11.82 -13.86
CA ILE A 129 9.06 -10.80 -12.83
C ILE A 129 8.80 -9.45 -13.48
N VAL A 130 7.82 -8.72 -12.96
CA VAL A 130 7.51 -7.36 -13.43
C VAL A 130 8.16 -6.36 -12.47
N GLY A 131 9.17 -5.65 -12.96
CA GLY A 131 9.73 -4.46 -12.30
C GLY A 131 8.93 -3.23 -12.70
N ARG A 132 8.11 -2.72 -11.80
CA ARG A 132 7.26 -1.56 -12.03
C ARG A 132 7.86 -0.31 -11.38
N HIS A 133 8.07 0.74 -12.17
CA HIS A 133 8.43 2.06 -11.65
C HIS A 133 7.34 2.60 -10.71
N ALA A 134 7.73 2.99 -9.49
CA ALA A 134 6.79 3.31 -8.43
C ALA A 134 6.55 4.82 -8.24
N TYR A 135 6.99 5.68 -9.17
CA TYR A 135 6.99 7.12 -9.02
C TYR A 135 6.37 7.84 -10.24
N GLY A 136 5.58 8.88 -9.98
CA GLY A 136 5.07 9.79 -11.02
C GLY A 136 3.81 9.30 -11.76
N ASP A 137 3.70 9.70 -13.02
CA ASP A 137 2.59 9.42 -13.95
C ASP A 137 1.20 9.69 -13.35
N GLN A 138 0.22 8.83 -13.65
CA GLN A 138 -1.15 8.92 -13.11
C GLN A 138 -1.22 8.96 -11.57
N TYR A 139 -0.18 8.52 -10.85
CA TYR A 139 -0.14 8.53 -9.38
C TYR A 139 0.29 9.87 -8.78
N ARG A 140 0.73 10.82 -9.62
CA ARG A 140 1.01 12.22 -9.24
C ARG A 140 0.33 13.21 -10.19
N ALA A 141 -0.64 12.77 -10.97
CA ALA A 141 -1.41 13.64 -11.84
C ALA A 141 -2.29 14.61 -11.03
N THR A 142 -2.62 15.74 -11.65
CA THR A 142 -3.68 16.65 -11.22
C THR A 142 -4.83 16.48 -12.18
N ASP A 143 -5.98 16.07 -11.67
CA ASP A 143 -7.21 15.86 -12.41
C ASP A 143 -8.21 17.01 -12.20
N PHE A 144 -9.01 17.27 -13.22
CA PHE A 144 -10.07 18.28 -13.19
C PHE A 144 -11.16 17.89 -14.17
N ARG A 145 -12.40 18.19 -13.80
CA ARG A 145 -13.56 18.03 -14.68
C ARG A 145 -13.89 19.38 -15.32
N PHE A 146 -13.91 19.43 -16.65
CA PHE A 146 -14.35 20.61 -17.38
C PHE A 146 -15.89 20.67 -17.43
N PRO A 147 -16.54 21.76 -16.94
CA PRO A 147 -18.00 21.87 -16.92
C PRO A 147 -18.60 22.22 -18.29
N GLY A 148 -17.78 22.60 -19.28
CA GLY A 148 -18.24 23.01 -20.60
C GLY A 148 -17.10 23.11 -21.62
N LYS A 149 -17.42 23.58 -22.83
CA LYS A 149 -16.45 23.76 -23.93
C LYS A 149 -15.41 24.83 -23.58
N GLY A 150 -14.17 24.63 -24.01
CA GLY A 150 -13.08 25.59 -23.80
C GLY A 150 -11.75 25.10 -24.38
N THR A 151 -10.70 25.88 -24.17
CA THR A 151 -9.32 25.54 -24.55
C THR A 151 -8.52 25.17 -23.31
N LEU A 152 -7.85 24.02 -23.35
CA LEU A 152 -6.91 23.60 -22.30
C LEU A 152 -5.49 23.95 -22.70
N THR A 153 -4.77 24.63 -21.82
CA THR A 153 -3.34 24.93 -21.98
C THR A 153 -2.57 24.50 -20.73
N ILE A 154 -1.40 23.90 -20.90
CA ILE A 154 -0.45 23.62 -19.81
C ILE A 154 0.68 24.65 -19.93
N LYS A 155 1.01 25.33 -18.82
CA LYS A 155 2.05 26.36 -18.78
C LYS A 155 3.14 25.98 -17.79
N PHE A 156 4.38 26.11 -18.21
CA PHE A 156 5.56 26.08 -17.35
C PHE A 156 6.11 27.51 -17.22
N VAL A 157 6.47 27.93 -16.01
CA VAL A 157 7.20 29.17 -15.74
C VAL A 157 8.43 28.75 -14.95
N GLY A 158 9.61 28.86 -15.57
CA GLY A 158 10.88 28.59 -14.91
C GLY A 158 11.24 29.70 -13.93
N GLU A 159 12.19 29.41 -13.05
CA GLU A 159 12.77 30.41 -12.13
C GLU A 159 14.03 31.08 -12.71
N ASP A 160 14.46 30.62 -13.89
CA ASP A 160 15.56 31.10 -14.72
C ASP A 160 15.18 32.28 -15.64
#